data_AF-A0A2D6L6H8-F1
#
_entry.id   AF-A0A2D6L6H8-F1
#
_cell.length_a   1.000
_cell.length_b   1.000
_cell.length_c   1.000
_cell.angle_alpha   90.00
_cell.angle_beta   90.00
_cell.angle_gamma   90.00
#
_symmetry.space_group_name_H-M   'P 1'
#
loop_
_entity.id
_entity.type
_entity.pdbx_description
1 polymer ?
#
loop_
_entity_poly.entity_id
_entity_poly.type
_entity_poly.pdbx_seq_one_letter_code
_entity_poly.pdbx_strand_id
1 'polypeptide(L)'
;MHESIAKRVVREMFYIECVGQWLTWEEIEDGNILILMGDQPREMQFINQLGFNPFSVCSVERDEDIFRLQQRMVLDGDVQASLYFGEAKNYLLMMLHHYKKFLVLNLDAEGSYRMQLDPSMTSVMQFCDANPRTVVAMYSTIGRNFNTVWEGIKAFPLLAWLAPDVARELFSALHFGYSQTDCTQLERFVVRDFFWIASQIEHLVQASMLCGHIEKNDFEWFVSACSSLWKYVQGHPKRKLRVKHIFELVEGWKLAEPELSDLSRLPKIEMHITRLMHVYYNARRPWSQRCWFTRYETEPVRKRNISTVLEGLCRLFIERPFVYVDREGNRHNVDLSGVTSNRIDNNVIWSNRDLYTKFKARKLKPGVFIRREEVE
;
A
#
# COMPACT_ATOMS: atom_id res chain seq x y z
N MET A 1 13.90 24.84 2.20
CA MET A 1 13.51 24.53 0.81
C MET A 1 11.98 24.52 0.73
N HIS A 2 11.32 25.37 -0.08
CA HIS A 2 9.85 25.54 -0.04
C HIS A 2 9.06 24.35 -0.61
N GLU A 3 8.18 23.73 0.19
CA GLU A 3 7.28 22.66 -0.29
C GLU A 3 6.54 23.02 -1.59
N SER A 4 6.25 22.03 -2.43
CA SER A 4 5.38 22.26 -3.59
C SER A 4 3.93 22.41 -3.19
N ILE A 5 3.22 23.25 -3.93
CA ILE A 5 1.80 23.51 -3.72
C ILE A 5 1.00 22.21 -3.77
N ALA A 6 1.25 21.36 -4.77
CA ALA A 6 0.61 20.05 -4.91
C ALA A 6 0.79 19.16 -3.66
N LYS A 7 2.01 19.09 -3.10
CA LYS A 7 2.27 18.28 -1.89
C LYS A 7 1.49 18.82 -0.68
N ARG A 8 1.40 20.14 -0.54
CA ARG A 8 0.62 20.78 0.54
C ARG A 8 -0.86 20.43 0.43
N VAL A 9 -1.45 20.53 -0.77
CA VAL A 9 -2.86 20.17 -1.02
C VAL A 9 -3.11 18.70 -0.68
N VAL A 10 -2.22 17.80 -1.11
CA VAL A 10 -2.37 16.36 -0.80
C VAL A 10 -2.25 16.06 0.70
N ARG A 11 -1.40 16.79 1.43
CA ARG A 11 -1.35 16.67 2.90
C ARG A 11 -2.68 17.11 3.52
N GLU A 12 -3.21 18.26 3.10
CA GLU A 12 -4.50 18.76 3.57
C GLU A 12 -5.62 17.75 3.31
N MET A 13 -5.65 17.15 2.11
CA MET A 13 -6.60 16.08 1.79
C MET A 13 -6.52 14.91 2.77
N PHE A 14 -5.32 14.45 3.12
CA PHE A 14 -5.19 13.35 4.08
C PHE A 14 -5.77 13.71 5.45
N TYR A 15 -5.39 14.85 6.02
CA TYR A 15 -5.82 15.20 7.37
C TYR A 15 -7.29 15.65 7.42
N ILE A 16 -7.72 16.51 6.50
CA ILE A 16 -9.06 17.09 6.54
C ILE A 16 -10.09 16.15 5.93
N GLU A 17 -9.81 15.57 4.76
CA GLU A 17 -10.79 14.72 4.06
C GLU A 17 -10.75 13.26 4.51
N CYS A 18 -9.57 12.67 4.75
CA CYS A 18 -9.51 11.28 5.21
C CYS A 18 -9.65 11.19 6.72
N VAL A 19 -8.77 11.82 7.51
CA VAL A 19 -8.82 11.71 8.97
C VAL A 19 -10.08 12.38 9.52
N GLY A 20 -10.31 13.65 9.17
CA GLY A 20 -11.45 14.43 9.68
C GLY A 20 -12.84 13.91 9.29
N GLN A 21 -12.97 13.16 8.17
CA GLN A 21 -14.27 12.60 7.76
C GLN A 21 -14.42 11.10 8.04
N TRP A 22 -13.32 10.34 8.11
CA TRP A 22 -13.42 8.89 8.33
C TRP A 22 -13.43 8.55 9.81
N LEU A 23 -12.86 9.40 10.67
CA LEU A 23 -12.92 9.22 12.12
C LEU A 23 -14.04 10.06 12.73
N THR A 24 -14.65 9.50 13.77
CA THR A 24 -15.55 10.21 14.67
C THR A 24 -14.77 11.12 15.62
N TRP A 25 -15.45 12.08 16.25
CA TRP A 25 -14.81 12.98 17.20
C TRP A 25 -14.28 12.23 18.42
N GLU A 26 -15.05 11.25 18.93
CA GLU A 26 -14.65 10.37 20.03
C GLU A 26 -13.42 9.52 19.66
N GLU A 27 -13.36 9.04 18.41
CA GLU A 27 -12.17 8.37 17.89
C GLU A 27 -10.95 9.30 17.94
N ILE A 28 -11.08 10.56 17.50
CA ILE A 28 -9.97 11.52 17.49
C ILE A 28 -9.51 11.89 18.92
N GLU A 29 -10.44 12.09 19.85
CA GLU A 29 -10.14 12.46 21.24
C GLU A 29 -9.34 11.35 21.97
N ASP A 30 -9.77 10.10 21.82
CA ASP A 30 -9.16 8.93 22.48
C ASP A 30 -7.99 8.31 21.69
N GLY A 31 -7.82 8.71 20.44
CA GLY A 31 -6.92 8.10 19.47
C GLY A 31 -5.47 8.58 19.59
N ASN A 32 -4.53 7.68 19.36
CA ASN A 32 -3.14 8.04 19.10
C ASN A 32 -2.91 8.23 17.60
N ILE A 33 -1.99 9.11 17.26
CA ILE A 33 -1.54 9.34 15.90
C ILE A 33 -0.03 9.16 15.82
N LEU A 34 0.41 8.35 14.85
CA LEU A 34 1.82 8.22 14.50
C LEU A 34 2.07 8.93 13.18
N ILE A 35 2.99 9.89 13.17
CA ILE A 35 3.34 10.69 11.99
C ILE A 35 4.84 10.65 11.69
N LEU A 36 5.19 10.99 10.45
CA LEU A 36 6.53 11.41 10.08
C LEU A 36 6.56 12.93 9.90
N MET A 37 7.21 13.63 10.84
CA MET A 37 7.30 15.09 10.80
C MET A 37 8.40 15.62 9.87
N GLY A 38 9.46 14.82 9.64
CA GLY A 38 10.64 15.28 8.88
C GLY A 38 11.32 16.49 9.53
N ASP A 39 11.99 17.30 8.71
CA ASP A 39 12.74 18.50 9.14
C ASP A 39 11.83 19.70 9.47
N GLN A 40 10.59 19.68 8.99
CA GLN A 40 9.60 20.72 9.24
C GLN A 40 8.24 20.07 9.57
N PRO A 41 7.72 20.26 10.79
CA PRO A 41 6.54 19.57 11.33
C PRO A 41 5.22 20.15 10.76
N ARG A 42 5.08 20.20 9.44
CA ARG A 42 3.95 20.85 8.74
C ARG A 42 2.61 20.17 9.00
N GLU A 43 2.65 18.91 9.42
CA GLU A 43 1.50 18.10 9.78
C GLU A 43 0.83 18.58 11.07
N MET A 44 1.59 19.20 11.99
CA MET A 44 1.10 19.61 13.31
C MET A 44 -0.05 20.62 13.24
N GLN A 45 -0.04 21.52 12.26
CA GLN A 45 -1.14 22.48 12.10
C GLN A 45 -2.49 21.79 11.88
N PHE A 46 -2.50 20.69 11.12
CA PHE A 46 -3.72 19.95 10.82
C PHE A 46 -4.13 19.06 11.99
N ILE A 47 -3.17 18.47 12.70
CA ILE A 47 -3.41 17.67 13.89
C ILE A 47 -4.05 18.52 15.00
N ASN A 48 -3.53 19.74 15.20
CA ASN A 48 -4.09 20.71 16.13
C ASN A 48 -5.50 21.13 15.72
N GLN A 49 -5.75 21.35 14.41
CA GLN A 49 -7.08 21.67 13.90
C GLN A 49 -8.10 20.54 14.09
N LEU A 50 -7.66 19.29 13.96
CA LEU A 50 -8.51 18.11 14.16
C LEU A 50 -8.82 17.84 15.63
N GLY A 51 -8.06 18.43 16.56
CA GLY A 51 -8.31 18.31 18.00
C GLY A 51 -7.72 17.06 18.65
N PHE A 52 -6.71 16.43 18.03
CA PHE A 52 -5.96 15.37 18.71
C PHE A 52 -5.32 15.90 19.98
N ASN A 53 -5.37 15.10 21.05
CA ASN A 53 -4.62 15.41 22.26
C ASN A 53 -3.11 15.46 21.92
N PRO A 54 -2.39 16.55 22.25
CA PRO A 54 -0.97 16.66 21.94
C PRO A 54 -0.09 15.55 22.56
N PHE A 55 -0.53 14.96 23.69
CA PHE A 55 0.14 13.82 24.31
C PHE A 55 -0.06 12.50 23.55
N SER A 56 -1.05 12.44 22.65
CA SER A 56 -1.37 11.30 21.80
C SER A 56 -0.67 11.34 20.44
N VAL A 57 0.09 12.40 20.16
CA VAL A 57 0.88 12.57 18.93
C VAL A 57 2.26 11.95 19.12
N CYS A 58 2.60 11.01 18.25
CA CYS A 58 3.90 10.35 18.23
C CYS A 58 4.60 10.56 16.89
N SER A 59 5.92 10.77 16.91
CA SER A 59 6.77 10.82 15.72
C SER A 59 7.93 9.84 15.85
N VAL A 60 8.23 9.16 14.76
CA VAL A 60 9.40 8.27 14.66
C VAL A 60 10.35 8.84 13.61
N GLU A 61 11.62 8.97 13.98
CA GLU A 61 12.67 9.43 13.09
C GLU A 61 13.92 8.57 13.24
N ARG A 62 14.52 8.17 12.12
CA ARG A 62 15.74 7.35 12.08
C ARG A 62 16.99 8.16 11.80
N ASP A 63 16.83 9.34 11.20
CA ASP A 63 17.92 10.28 10.95
C ASP A 63 18.21 11.07 12.24
N GLU A 64 19.40 10.91 12.79
CA GLU A 64 19.78 11.51 14.07
C GLU A 64 19.74 13.05 14.03
N ASP A 65 20.13 13.66 12.90
CA ASP A 65 20.15 15.11 12.76
C ASP A 65 18.73 15.68 12.74
N ILE A 66 17.83 15.00 12.02
CA ILE A 66 16.41 15.37 11.99
C ILE A 66 15.77 15.12 13.36
N PHE A 67 16.08 14.00 14.03
CA PHE A 67 15.56 13.71 15.36
C PHE A 67 15.98 14.77 16.38
N ARG A 68 17.25 15.18 16.41
CA ARG A 68 17.74 16.25 17.29
C ARG A 68 17.13 17.61 16.98
N LEU A 69 16.84 17.87 15.70
CA LEU A 69 16.10 19.07 15.30
C LEU A 69 14.67 19.05 15.87
N GLN A 70 13.94 17.95 15.70
CA GLN A 70 12.60 17.77 16.27
C GLN A 70 12.61 17.88 17.80
N GLN A 71 13.63 17.32 18.47
CA GLN A 71 13.76 17.40 19.92
C GLN A 71 13.88 18.84 20.42
N ARG A 72 14.65 19.69 19.73
CA ARG A 72 14.72 21.13 20.04
C ARG A 72 13.38 21.82 19.86
N MET A 73 12.69 21.56 18.76
CA MET A 73 11.35 22.12 18.52
C MET A 73 10.34 21.72 19.60
N VAL A 74 10.44 20.51 20.15
CA VAL A 74 9.60 20.07 21.29
C VAL A 74 9.97 20.80 22.58
N LEU A 75 11.26 20.97 22.86
CA LEU A 75 11.74 21.71 24.05
C LEU A 75 11.37 23.19 24.01
N ASP A 76 11.41 23.80 22.82
CA ASP A 76 11.07 25.20 22.59
C ASP A 76 9.53 25.43 22.60
N GLY A 77 8.74 24.35 22.59
CA GLY A 77 7.27 24.40 22.60
C GLY A 77 6.63 24.59 21.23
N ASP A 78 7.42 24.61 20.15
CA ASP A 78 6.94 24.74 18.77
C ASP A 78 6.19 23.49 18.28
N VAL A 79 6.52 22.32 18.85
CA VAL A 79 5.90 21.03 18.51
C VAL A 79 5.50 20.29 19.78
N GLN A 80 4.29 19.73 19.78
CA GLN A 80 3.82 18.86 20.84
C GLN A 80 3.66 17.44 20.30
N ALA A 81 4.73 16.64 20.43
CA ALA A 81 4.75 15.25 20.03
C ALA A 81 5.76 14.44 20.87
N SER A 82 5.42 13.19 21.16
CA SER A 82 6.36 12.20 21.69
C SER A 82 7.29 11.73 20.58
N LEU A 83 8.61 11.78 20.80
CA LEU A 83 9.60 11.42 19.80
C LEU A 83 10.22 10.04 20.10
N TYR A 84 10.38 9.22 19.06
CA TYR A 84 11.15 7.98 19.11
C TYR A 84 12.27 8.03 18.06
N PHE A 85 13.50 7.77 18.52
CA PHE A 85 14.65 7.62 17.64
C PHE A 85 14.83 6.16 17.24
N GLY A 86 14.74 5.86 15.94
CA GLY A 86 14.97 4.53 15.39
C GLY A 86 14.07 4.18 14.22
N GLU A 87 14.08 2.90 13.84
CA GLU A 87 13.27 2.40 12.72
C GLU A 87 11.78 2.30 13.10
N ALA A 88 10.89 2.75 12.21
CA ALA A 88 9.43 2.70 12.39
C ALA A 88 8.92 1.28 12.69
N LYS A 89 9.52 0.26 12.07
CA LYS A 89 9.21 -1.15 12.36
C LYS A 89 9.44 -1.49 13.85
N ASN A 90 10.57 -1.07 14.42
CA ASN A 90 10.91 -1.40 15.81
C ASN A 90 9.95 -0.70 16.77
N TYR A 91 9.61 0.56 16.47
CA TYR A 91 8.58 1.29 17.20
C TYR A 91 7.24 0.55 17.16
N LEU A 92 6.75 0.21 15.97
CA LEU A 92 5.46 -0.49 15.81
C LEU A 92 5.44 -1.84 16.54
N LEU A 93 6.53 -2.61 16.47
CA LEU A 93 6.67 -3.87 17.22
C LEU A 93 6.61 -3.64 18.72
N MET A 94 7.36 -2.65 19.25
CA MET A 94 7.28 -2.27 20.66
C MET A 94 5.84 -1.88 21.05
N MET A 95 5.16 -1.09 20.22
CA MET A 95 3.78 -0.66 20.49
C MET A 95 2.77 -1.80 20.45
N LEU A 96 2.97 -2.82 19.61
CA LEU A 96 2.18 -4.05 19.60
C LEU A 96 2.25 -4.81 20.94
N HIS A 97 3.37 -4.71 21.67
CA HIS A 97 3.54 -5.33 22.98
C HIS A 97 2.92 -4.52 24.12
N HIS A 98 2.85 -3.19 24.00
CA HIS A 98 2.49 -2.28 25.09
C HIS A 98 1.10 -1.64 24.98
N TYR A 99 0.30 -1.98 23.95
CA TYR A 99 -1.07 -1.50 23.72
C TYR A 99 -1.24 0.03 23.80
N LYS A 100 -1.03 0.73 22.67
CA LYS A 100 -1.66 2.03 22.41
C LYS A 100 -2.57 1.93 21.18
N LYS A 101 -3.77 2.50 21.27
CA LYS A 101 -4.74 2.58 20.17
C LYS A 101 -4.35 3.70 19.22
N PHE A 102 -3.59 3.39 18.18
CA PHE A 102 -3.33 4.32 17.07
C PHE A 102 -4.47 4.21 16.07
N LEU A 103 -5.07 5.35 15.74
CA LEU A 103 -6.13 5.43 14.74
C LEU A 103 -5.65 6.03 13.43
N VAL A 104 -4.49 6.68 13.44
CA VAL A 104 -3.90 7.30 12.27
C VAL A 104 -2.42 6.95 12.20
N LEU A 105 -2.01 6.35 11.08
CA LEU A 105 -0.63 6.06 10.76
C LEU A 105 -0.27 6.83 9.48
N ASN A 106 0.40 7.96 9.63
CA ASN A 106 0.98 8.71 8.52
C ASN A 106 2.46 8.31 8.37
N LEU A 107 2.68 7.15 7.75
CA LEU A 107 4.01 6.60 7.53
C LEU A 107 4.39 6.77 6.06
N ASP A 108 5.62 7.19 5.79
CA ASP A 108 6.28 7.00 4.49
C ASP A 108 6.70 5.55 4.33
N ALA A 109 5.75 4.63 4.57
CA ALA A 109 5.87 3.24 4.20
C ALA A 109 5.63 3.18 2.69
N GLU A 110 6.68 3.44 1.89
CA GLU A 110 6.60 3.04 0.49
C GLU A 110 6.37 1.54 0.49
N GLY A 111 5.32 1.07 -0.17
CA GLY A 111 5.16 -0.36 -0.44
C GLY A 111 6.43 -1.00 -1.06
N SER A 112 7.39 -0.21 -1.57
CA SER A 112 8.78 -0.66 -1.71
C SER A 112 9.81 0.49 -1.74
N TYR A 113 10.63 0.63 -0.71
CA TYR A 113 11.92 1.27 -0.89
C TYR A 113 12.94 0.25 -1.41
N ARG A 114 13.47 0.56 -2.60
CA ARG A 114 14.69 0.04 -3.25
C ARG A 114 14.80 -1.45 -3.63
N MET A 115 14.30 -2.45 -2.91
CA MET A 115 14.28 -3.87 -3.37
C MET A 115 13.41 -4.80 -2.51
N GLN A 116 12.76 -4.28 -1.46
CA GLN A 116 12.03 -5.08 -0.48
C GLN A 116 10.70 -4.39 -0.18
N LEU A 117 9.72 -5.19 0.26
CA LEU A 117 8.56 -4.65 0.97
C LEU A 117 9.07 -3.84 2.15
N ASP A 118 8.44 -2.70 2.43
CA ASP A 118 8.77 -2.00 3.66
C ASP A 118 8.53 -2.96 4.83
N PRO A 119 9.57 -3.29 5.61
CA PRO A 119 9.46 -4.32 6.62
C PRO A 119 8.54 -3.92 7.78
N SER A 120 8.07 -2.66 7.81
CA SER A 120 7.04 -2.18 8.72
C SER A 120 5.62 -2.58 8.30
N MET A 121 5.34 -2.86 7.02
CA MET A 121 3.96 -3.06 6.54
C MET A 121 3.27 -4.26 7.17
N THR A 122 3.96 -5.39 7.37
CA THR A 122 3.38 -6.52 8.11
C THR A 122 3.05 -6.11 9.55
N SER A 123 3.93 -5.35 10.21
CA SER A 123 3.69 -4.86 11.56
C SER A 123 2.55 -3.83 11.63
N VAL A 124 2.41 -2.97 10.62
CA VAL A 124 1.25 -2.09 10.46
C VAL A 124 -0.03 -2.91 10.35
N MET A 125 -0.04 -3.98 9.57
CA MET A 125 -1.21 -4.85 9.43
C MET A 125 -1.55 -5.60 10.73
N GLN A 126 -0.55 -6.15 11.43
CA GLN A 126 -0.75 -6.75 12.76
C GLN A 126 -1.27 -5.71 13.76
N PHE A 127 -0.85 -4.45 13.61
CA PHE A 127 -1.33 -3.35 14.44
C PHE A 127 -2.79 -3.00 14.13
N CYS A 128 -3.16 -2.90 12.85
CA CYS A 128 -4.53 -2.69 12.40
C CYS A 128 -5.47 -3.82 12.84
N ASP A 129 -4.97 -5.06 12.92
CA ASP A 129 -5.71 -6.20 13.46
C ASP A 129 -6.14 -5.96 14.93
N ALA A 130 -5.22 -5.47 15.75
CA ALA A 130 -5.48 -5.12 17.15
C ALA A 130 -6.28 -3.81 17.33
N ASN A 131 -6.24 -2.92 16.33
CA ASN A 131 -6.86 -1.59 16.37
C ASN A 131 -7.73 -1.39 15.12
N PRO A 132 -8.95 -1.96 15.12
CA PRO A 132 -9.83 -1.87 13.97
C PRO A 132 -10.15 -0.40 13.68
N ARG A 133 -10.29 -0.07 12.39
CA ARG A 133 -10.60 1.28 11.86
C ARG A 133 -9.42 2.24 11.72
N THR A 134 -8.20 1.73 11.74
CA THR A 134 -6.99 2.53 11.53
C THR A 134 -6.96 3.15 10.12
N VAL A 135 -6.74 4.46 10.05
CA VAL A 135 -6.49 5.23 8.83
C VAL A 135 -4.99 5.26 8.57
N VAL A 136 -4.57 4.92 7.36
CA VAL A 136 -3.16 4.81 6.97
C VAL A 136 -2.92 5.65 5.73
N ALA A 137 -1.90 6.51 5.76
CA ALA A 137 -1.34 7.10 4.55
C ALA A 137 -0.11 6.31 4.10
N MET A 138 -0.02 6.06 2.80
CA MET A 138 1.16 5.50 2.15
C MET A 138 1.53 6.37 0.95
N TYR A 139 2.82 6.63 0.77
CA TYR A 139 3.33 7.47 -0.31
C TYR A 139 4.24 6.67 -1.23
N SER A 140 4.43 7.15 -2.46
CA SER A 140 5.32 6.51 -3.42
C SER A 140 5.84 7.49 -4.46
N THR A 141 7.17 7.50 -4.67
CA THR A 141 7.85 8.33 -5.68
C THR A 141 8.17 7.57 -6.96
N ILE A 142 7.91 8.17 -8.12
CA ILE A 142 8.28 7.60 -9.43
C ILE A 142 9.68 8.03 -9.85
N GLY A 143 10.39 7.12 -10.53
CA GLY A 143 11.68 7.41 -11.16
C GLY A 143 12.91 6.85 -10.43
N ARG A 144 12.76 6.15 -9.30
CA ARG A 144 13.92 5.67 -8.53
C ARG A 144 14.32 4.21 -8.76
N ASN A 145 13.42 3.34 -9.24
CA ASN A 145 13.74 1.90 -9.20
C ASN A 145 12.97 1.02 -10.19
N PHE A 146 13.69 0.52 -11.19
CA PHE A 146 13.25 -0.48 -12.15
C PHE A 146 12.73 -1.79 -11.51
N ASN A 147 13.25 -2.18 -10.34
CA ASN A 147 12.78 -3.40 -9.66
C ASN A 147 11.32 -3.28 -9.20
N THR A 148 10.88 -2.09 -8.78
CA THR A 148 9.49 -1.87 -8.33
C THR A 148 8.47 -1.98 -9.47
N VAL A 149 8.90 -1.62 -10.69
CA VAL A 149 8.08 -1.77 -11.90
C VAL A 149 7.91 -3.26 -12.22
N TRP A 150 8.98 -4.06 -12.08
CA TRP A 150 8.90 -5.51 -12.24
C TRP A 150 8.06 -6.20 -11.20
N GLU A 151 8.16 -5.79 -9.94
CA GLU A 151 7.29 -6.30 -8.89
C GLU A 151 5.80 -6.01 -9.21
N GLY A 152 5.52 -4.90 -9.90
CA GLY A 152 4.20 -4.60 -10.46
C GLY A 152 3.79 -5.51 -11.61
N ILE A 153 4.72 -5.81 -12.51
CA ILE A 153 4.50 -6.78 -13.59
C ILE A 153 4.24 -8.18 -13.02
N LYS A 154 4.98 -8.59 -11.98
CA LYS A 154 4.80 -9.85 -11.25
C LYS A 154 3.48 -9.90 -10.49
N ALA A 155 3.04 -8.77 -9.94
CA ALA A 155 1.75 -8.68 -9.26
C ALA A 155 0.57 -8.91 -10.21
N PHE A 156 0.69 -8.52 -11.48
CA PHE A 156 -0.44 -8.62 -12.41
C PHE A 156 -0.94 -10.06 -12.67
N PRO A 157 -0.08 -11.08 -12.87
CA PRO A 157 -0.49 -12.49 -12.86
C PRO A 157 -1.29 -12.90 -11.63
N LEU A 158 -0.88 -12.46 -10.43
CA LEU A 158 -1.60 -12.77 -9.19
C LEU A 158 -3.02 -12.19 -9.23
N LEU A 159 -3.17 -10.93 -9.64
CA LEU A 159 -4.47 -10.30 -9.82
C LEU A 159 -5.31 -11.04 -10.87
N ALA A 160 -4.71 -11.41 -12.00
CA ALA A 160 -5.37 -12.14 -13.07
C ALA A 160 -5.76 -13.58 -12.67
N TRP A 161 -5.05 -14.20 -11.73
CA TRP A 161 -5.44 -15.50 -11.18
C TRP A 161 -6.60 -15.37 -10.19
N LEU A 162 -6.48 -14.47 -9.22
CA LEU A 162 -7.40 -14.38 -8.09
C LEU A 162 -8.69 -13.60 -8.40
N ALA A 163 -8.65 -12.67 -9.35
CA ALA A 163 -9.75 -11.77 -9.69
C ALA A 163 -9.73 -11.37 -11.19
N PRO A 164 -9.83 -12.31 -12.13
CA PRO A 164 -9.53 -12.09 -13.56
C PRO A 164 -10.32 -10.94 -14.19
N ASP A 165 -11.63 -10.90 -13.97
CA ASP A 165 -12.51 -9.90 -14.59
C ASP A 165 -12.19 -8.49 -14.07
N VAL A 166 -12.09 -8.35 -12.76
CA VAL A 166 -11.78 -7.06 -12.10
C VAL A 166 -10.34 -6.64 -12.39
N ALA A 167 -9.40 -7.56 -12.56
CA ALA A 167 -8.02 -7.22 -12.92
C ALA A 167 -7.92 -6.56 -14.30
N ARG A 168 -8.72 -7.02 -15.27
CA ARG A 168 -8.79 -6.41 -16.62
C ARG A 168 -9.44 -5.03 -16.57
N GLU A 169 -10.54 -4.92 -15.84
CA GLU A 169 -11.24 -3.65 -15.62
C GLU A 169 -10.33 -2.64 -14.92
N LEU A 170 -9.62 -3.06 -13.86
CA LEU A 170 -8.68 -2.23 -13.11
C LEU A 170 -7.54 -1.71 -13.99
N PHE A 171 -6.92 -2.57 -14.82
CA PHE A 171 -5.89 -2.12 -15.76
C PHE A 171 -6.42 -0.98 -16.64
N SER A 172 -7.64 -1.14 -17.13
CA SER A 172 -8.29 -0.22 -18.05
C SER A 172 -8.63 1.11 -17.38
N ALA A 173 -9.22 1.03 -16.19
CA ALA A 173 -9.54 2.17 -15.34
C ALA A 173 -8.29 2.98 -14.98
N LEU A 174 -7.24 2.33 -14.47
CA LEU A 174 -5.99 3.02 -14.11
C LEU A 174 -5.29 3.61 -15.32
N HIS A 175 -5.24 2.87 -16.44
CA HIS A 175 -4.64 3.36 -17.68
C HIS A 175 -5.40 4.58 -18.21
N PHE A 176 -6.72 4.59 -18.14
CA PHE A 176 -7.52 5.76 -18.47
C PHE A 176 -7.24 6.90 -17.49
N GLY A 177 -7.30 6.65 -16.18
CA GLY A 177 -7.10 7.64 -15.13
C GLY A 177 -5.79 8.41 -15.29
N TYR A 178 -4.67 7.71 -15.45
CA TYR A 178 -3.37 8.35 -15.66
C TYR A 178 -3.26 9.07 -17.02
N SER A 179 -4.00 8.67 -18.05
CA SER A 179 -3.96 9.34 -19.37
C SER A 179 -4.67 10.69 -19.33
N GLN A 180 -5.54 10.90 -18.34
CA GLN A 180 -6.20 12.19 -18.07
C GLN A 180 -5.32 13.14 -17.23
N THR A 181 -4.03 12.82 -17.03
CA THR A 181 -3.10 13.62 -16.22
C THR A 181 -1.83 13.94 -16.99
N ASP A 182 -0.95 14.77 -16.42
CA ASP A 182 0.40 15.05 -16.94
C ASP A 182 1.38 13.85 -16.85
N CYS A 183 0.88 12.64 -16.61
CA CYS A 183 1.69 11.45 -16.42
C CYS A 183 2.33 10.97 -17.74
N THR A 184 3.66 11.09 -17.84
CA THR A 184 4.42 10.65 -19.03
C THR A 184 4.86 9.19 -18.99
N GLN A 185 4.65 8.48 -17.87
CA GLN A 185 5.10 7.10 -17.65
C GLN A 185 3.93 6.21 -17.23
N LEU A 186 2.82 6.32 -17.96
CA LEU A 186 1.52 5.79 -17.60
C LEU A 186 1.55 4.30 -17.22
N GLU A 187 2.13 3.44 -18.05
CA GLU A 187 2.18 2.00 -17.77
C GLU A 187 3.00 1.69 -16.52
N ARG A 188 4.02 2.50 -16.20
CA ARG A 188 4.81 2.33 -14.97
C ARG A 188 4.00 2.68 -13.73
N PHE A 189 3.12 3.67 -13.80
CA PHE A 189 2.23 3.98 -12.69
C PHE A 189 1.20 2.88 -12.48
N VAL A 190 0.55 2.42 -13.57
CA VAL A 190 -0.43 1.32 -13.52
C VAL A 190 0.16 0.06 -12.88
N VAL A 191 1.32 -0.42 -13.36
CA VAL A 191 1.92 -1.65 -12.79
C VAL A 191 2.33 -1.46 -11.35
N ARG A 192 2.78 -0.26 -10.97
CA ARG A 192 3.15 -0.03 -9.59
C ARG A 192 1.90 0.02 -8.68
N ASP A 193 0.71 0.34 -9.18
CA ASP A 193 -0.54 0.22 -8.40
C ASP A 193 -0.88 -1.24 -8.19
N PHE A 194 -0.70 -2.10 -9.20
CA PHE A 194 -0.80 -3.55 -9.00
C PHE A 194 0.18 -4.07 -7.96
N PHE A 195 1.41 -3.55 -7.98
CA PHE A 195 2.37 -3.89 -6.95
C PHE A 195 1.85 -3.53 -5.55
N TRP A 196 1.34 -2.31 -5.37
CA TRP A 196 0.78 -1.89 -4.09
C TRP A 196 -0.38 -2.79 -3.67
N ILE A 197 -1.33 -3.08 -4.57
CA ILE A 197 -2.49 -3.95 -4.30
C ILE A 197 -2.04 -5.34 -3.87
N ALA A 198 -1.16 -5.99 -4.64
CA ALA A 198 -0.63 -7.30 -4.30
C ALA A 198 0.18 -7.29 -3.01
N SER A 199 0.92 -6.21 -2.75
CA SER A 199 1.66 -6.03 -1.49
C SER A 199 0.71 -5.96 -0.29
N GLN A 200 -0.43 -5.25 -0.39
CA GLN A 200 -1.43 -5.25 0.68
C GLN A 200 -1.93 -6.66 0.96
N ILE A 201 -2.27 -7.42 -0.09
CA ILE A 201 -2.72 -8.81 0.04
C ILE A 201 -1.65 -9.69 0.69
N GLU A 202 -0.40 -9.63 0.23
CA GLU A 202 0.72 -10.40 0.82
C GLU A 202 0.90 -10.08 2.31
N HIS A 203 0.87 -8.79 2.69
CA HIS A 203 1.02 -8.38 4.08
C HIS A 203 -0.18 -8.72 4.95
N LEU A 204 -1.41 -8.66 4.42
CA LEU A 204 -2.61 -9.08 5.13
C LEU A 204 -2.53 -10.57 5.46
N VAL A 205 -2.24 -11.43 4.47
CA VAL A 205 -2.10 -12.88 4.68
C VAL A 205 -0.96 -13.17 5.67
N GLN A 206 0.18 -12.50 5.52
CA GLN A 206 1.30 -12.68 6.43
C GLN A 206 0.96 -12.24 7.87
N ALA A 207 0.36 -11.07 8.05
CA ALA A 207 -0.05 -10.56 9.36
C ALA A 207 -1.09 -11.47 10.01
N SER A 208 -2.10 -11.91 9.24
CA SER A 208 -3.12 -12.85 9.73
C SER A 208 -2.52 -14.19 10.15
N MET A 209 -1.51 -14.72 9.44
CA MET A 209 -0.77 -15.91 9.90
C MET A 209 -0.02 -15.62 11.21
N LEU A 210 0.65 -14.48 11.32
CA LEU A 210 1.37 -14.11 12.55
C LEU A 210 0.44 -13.83 13.74
N CYS A 211 -0.79 -13.40 13.50
CA CYS A 211 -1.83 -13.24 14.53
C CYS A 211 -2.56 -14.55 14.88
N GLY A 212 -2.27 -15.66 14.18
CA GLY A 212 -2.91 -16.96 14.42
C GLY A 212 -4.27 -17.14 13.73
N HIS A 213 -4.64 -16.24 12.81
CA HIS A 213 -5.92 -16.29 12.08
C HIS A 213 -5.92 -17.27 10.90
N ILE A 214 -4.74 -17.55 10.34
CA ILE A 214 -4.49 -18.49 9.24
C ILE A 214 -3.48 -19.55 9.69
N GLU A 215 -3.72 -20.80 9.31
CA GLU A 215 -2.77 -21.89 9.52
C GLU A 215 -1.48 -21.71 8.70
N LYS A 216 -0.35 -22.07 9.29
CA LYS A 216 0.96 -21.98 8.61
C LYS A 216 0.98 -22.70 7.26
N ASN A 217 0.31 -23.86 7.15
CA ASN A 217 0.25 -24.64 5.92
C ASN A 217 -0.47 -23.90 4.78
N ASP A 218 -1.56 -23.18 5.08
CA ASP A 218 -2.30 -22.39 4.09
C ASP A 218 -1.48 -21.18 3.61
N PHE A 219 -0.75 -20.53 4.53
CA PHE A 219 0.19 -19.47 4.18
C PHE A 219 1.31 -19.99 3.28
N GLU A 220 1.94 -21.11 3.63
CA GLU A 220 3.03 -21.72 2.85
C GLU A 220 2.54 -22.17 1.47
N TRP A 221 1.33 -22.75 1.39
CA TRP A 221 0.70 -23.08 0.13
C TRP A 221 0.46 -21.83 -0.73
N PHE A 222 -0.11 -20.76 -0.17
CA PHE A 222 -0.35 -19.52 -0.90
C PHE A 222 0.95 -18.90 -1.45
N VAL A 223 2.01 -18.87 -0.64
CA VAL A 223 3.34 -18.41 -1.06
C VAL A 223 3.92 -19.31 -2.16
N SER A 224 3.73 -20.62 -2.06
CA SER A 224 4.14 -21.59 -3.07
C SER A 224 3.41 -21.37 -4.39
N ALA A 225 2.09 -21.20 -4.36
CA ALA A 225 1.26 -20.93 -5.54
C ALA A 225 1.66 -19.62 -6.22
N CYS A 226 1.82 -18.53 -5.47
CA CYS A 226 2.31 -17.24 -6.00
C CYS A 226 3.70 -17.37 -6.65
N SER A 227 4.59 -18.16 -6.03
CA SER A 227 5.94 -18.41 -6.55
C SER A 227 5.93 -19.28 -7.80
N SER A 228 5.07 -20.31 -7.84
CA SER A 228 4.88 -21.21 -8.99
C SER A 228 4.32 -20.45 -10.18
N LEU A 229 3.25 -19.68 -9.99
CA LEU A 229 2.65 -18.84 -11.01
C LEU A 229 3.69 -17.88 -11.62
N TRP A 230 4.45 -17.18 -10.78
CA TRP A 230 5.49 -16.29 -11.27
C TRP A 230 6.58 -17.04 -12.04
N LYS A 231 7.04 -18.20 -11.56
CA LYS A 231 8.03 -19.03 -12.29
C LYS A 231 7.49 -19.48 -13.65
N TYR A 232 6.22 -19.87 -13.73
CA TYR A 232 5.58 -20.26 -14.99
C TYR A 232 5.56 -19.10 -15.98
N VAL A 233 5.10 -17.92 -15.54
CA VAL A 233 5.12 -16.70 -16.35
C VAL A 233 6.57 -16.36 -16.75
N GLN A 234 7.52 -16.46 -15.83
CA GLN A 234 8.94 -16.22 -16.07
C GLN A 234 9.56 -17.21 -17.09
N GLY A 235 9.05 -18.43 -17.18
CA GLY A 235 9.46 -19.42 -18.16
C GLY A 235 9.06 -19.08 -19.61
N HIS A 236 8.12 -18.14 -19.80
CA HIS A 236 7.54 -17.81 -21.10
C HIS A 236 7.81 -16.35 -21.53
N PRO A 237 9.07 -15.90 -21.61
CA PRO A 237 9.38 -14.51 -21.91
C PRO A 237 8.93 -14.09 -23.31
N LYS A 238 8.22 -12.96 -23.42
CA LYS A 238 7.84 -12.34 -24.70
C LYS A 238 8.69 -11.08 -24.94
N ARG A 239 9.00 -10.80 -26.23
CA ARG A 239 9.67 -9.54 -26.64
C ARG A 239 8.86 -8.30 -26.26
N LYS A 240 7.53 -8.39 -26.28
CA LYS A 240 6.60 -7.38 -25.76
C LYS A 240 5.55 -8.08 -24.90
N LEU A 241 5.60 -7.85 -23.60
CA LEU A 241 4.60 -8.34 -22.66
C LEU A 241 3.36 -7.46 -22.78
N ARG A 242 2.22 -8.08 -23.11
CA ARG A 242 0.93 -7.41 -23.27
C ARG A 242 -0.04 -7.94 -22.23
N VAL A 243 -1.08 -7.17 -21.96
CA VAL A 243 -2.15 -7.54 -21.03
C VAL A 243 -2.71 -8.93 -21.36
N LYS A 244 -3.13 -9.16 -22.61
CA LYS A 244 -3.70 -10.46 -23.02
C LYS A 244 -2.79 -11.66 -22.77
N HIS A 245 -1.48 -11.48 -22.96
CA HIS A 245 -0.51 -12.57 -22.80
C HIS A 245 -0.41 -13.03 -21.34
N ILE A 246 -0.64 -12.14 -20.37
CA ILE A 246 -0.64 -12.51 -18.95
C ILE A 246 -1.82 -13.42 -18.62
N PHE A 247 -3.02 -13.10 -19.12
CA PHE A 247 -4.19 -13.96 -18.94
C PHE A 247 -4.00 -15.33 -19.60
N GLU A 248 -3.51 -15.38 -20.84
CA GLU A 248 -3.18 -16.64 -21.52
C GLU A 248 -2.19 -17.51 -20.71
N LEU A 249 -1.18 -16.89 -20.10
CA LEU A 249 -0.21 -17.58 -19.26
C LEU A 249 -0.79 -18.05 -17.93
N VAL A 250 -1.68 -17.28 -17.31
CA VAL A 250 -2.37 -17.69 -16.07
C VAL A 250 -3.27 -18.90 -16.34
N GLU A 251 -4.03 -18.91 -17.44
CA GLU A 251 -4.84 -20.07 -17.81
C GLU A 251 -3.96 -21.30 -18.13
N GLY A 252 -2.84 -21.11 -18.83
CA GLY A 252 -1.87 -22.18 -19.05
C GLY A 252 -1.27 -22.73 -17.75
N TRP A 253 -1.00 -21.88 -16.77
CA TRP A 253 -0.50 -22.29 -15.46
C TRP A 253 -1.55 -23.07 -14.67
N LYS A 254 -2.82 -22.64 -14.66
CA LYS A 254 -3.92 -23.37 -13.99
C LYS A 254 -4.05 -24.81 -14.50
N LEU A 255 -3.88 -25.01 -15.80
CA LEU A 255 -3.90 -26.33 -16.42
C LEU A 255 -2.67 -27.18 -16.07
N ALA A 256 -1.50 -26.55 -15.95
CA ALA A 256 -0.25 -27.24 -15.62
C ALA A 256 -0.12 -27.58 -14.12
N GLU A 257 -0.70 -26.77 -13.25
CA GLU A 257 -0.55 -26.82 -11.79
C GLU A 257 -1.93 -26.77 -11.08
N PRO A 258 -2.81 -27.77 -11.30
CA PRO A 258 -4.19 -27.74 -10.80
C PRO A 258 -4.27 -27.66 -9.27
N GLU A 259 -3.35 -28.32 -8.55
CA GLU A 259 -3.33 -28.34 -7.08
C GLU A 259 -2.88 -27.01 -6.45
N LEU A 260 -2.07 -26.23 -7.17
CA LEU A 260 -1.58 -24.91 -6.73
C LEU A 260 -2.49 -23.77 -7.19
N SER A 261 -3.39 -24.03 -8.13
CA SER A 261 -4.33 -23.04 -8.67
C SER A 261 -5.74 -23.11 -8.06
N ASP A 262 -5.99 -24.10 -7.20
CA ASP A 262 -7.27 -24.33 -6.52
C ASP A 262 -7.65 -23.17 -5.59
N LEU A 263 -8.68 -22.41 -5.98
CA LEU A 263 -9.20 -21.28 -5.24
C LEU A 263 -9.86 -21.68 -3.91
N SER A 264 -10.26 -22.94 -3.74
CA SER A 264 -10.88 -23.43 -2.50
C SER A 264 -9.89 -23.51 -1.33
N ARG A 265 -8.59 -23.58 -1.63
CA ARG A 265 -7.48 -23.61 -0.66
C ARG A 265 -6.94 -22.23 -0.27
N LEU A 266 -7.50 -21.16 -0.82
CA LEU A 266 -7.02 -19.81 -0.54
C LEU A 266 -7.24 -19.44 0.93
N PRO A 267 -6.25 -18.76 1.56
CA PRO A 267 -6.38 -18.31 2.94
C PRO A 267 -7.58 -17.39 3.14
N LYS A 268 -8.19 -17.47 4.32
CA LYS A 268 -9.28 -16.57 4.72
C LYS A 268 -8.79 -15.59 5.78
N ILE A 269 -9.05 -14.30 5.58
CA ILE A 269 -8.64 -13.21 6.48
C ILE A 269 -9.84 -12.40 6.98
N GLU A 270 -9.68 -11.74 8.13
CA GLU A 270 -10.71 -10.92 8.78
C GLU A 270 -10.55 -9.43 8.48
N MET A 271 -9.32 -9.01 8.15
CA MET A 271 -8.98 -7.63 7.86
C MET A 271 -9.17 -7.32 6.36
N HIS A 272 -9.70 -6.14 6.08
CA HIS A 272 -9.82 -5.63 4.71
C HIS A 272 -9.79 -4.09 4.69
N ILE A 273 -9.63 -3.55 3.48
CA ILE A 273 -9.68 -2.10 3.24
C ILE A 273 -11.10 -1.73 2.87
N THR A 274 -11.71 -0.78 3.59
CA THR A 274 -13.09 -0.31 3.38
C THR A 274 -13.17 1.06 2.73
N ARG A 275 -12.13 1.87 2.89
CA ARG A 275 -12.00 3.21 2.30
C ARG A 275 -10.66 3.30 1.60
N LEU A 276 -10.67 3.91 0.42
CA LEU A 276 -9.48 4.21 -0.37
C LEU A 276 -9.66 5.58 -1.03
N MET A 277 -8.67 6.44 -0.88
CA MET A 277 -8.45 7.60 -1.72
C MET A 277 -7.14 7.42 -2.45
N HIS A 278 -7.20 7.36 -3.78
CA HIS A 278 -6.04 7.22 -4.64
C HIS A 278 -5.71 8.58 -5.28
N VAL A 279 -4.53 9.11 -4.94
CA VAL A 279 -4.12 10.45 -5.35
C VAL A 279 -2.81 10.40 -6.11
N TYR A 280 -2.74 11.09 -7.24
CA TYR A 280 -1.54 11.37 -8.01
C TYR A 280 -1.27 12.86 -8.01
N TYR A 281 -0.01 13.26 -7.81
CA TYR A 281 0.34 14.68 -7.78
C TYR A 281 1.74 14.98 -8.27
N ASN A 282 1.91 16.21 -8.78
CA ASN A 282 3.18 16.69 -9.29
C ASN A 282 4.01 17.39 -8.20
N ALA A 283 4.82 16.61 -7.47
CA ALA A 283 5.55 17.08 -6.30
C ALA A 283 6.70 18.08 -6.59
N ARG A 284 7.47 17.94 -7.69
CA ARG A 284 8.53 18.89 -8.13
C ARG A 284 9.23 18.29 -9.33
N ARG A 285 9.56 19.05 -10.38
CA ARG A 285 10.28 18.50 -11.55
C ARG A 285 11.59 17.80 -11.13
N PRO A 286 11.94 16.63 -11.72
CA PRO A 286 11.18 15.77 -12.64
C PRO A 286 10.25 14.73 -11.95
N TRP A 287 9.99 14.87 -10.65
CA TRP A 287 9.32 13.90 -9.79
C TRP A 287 7.80 14.12 -9.73
N SER A 288 7.07 13.04 -9.97
CA SER A 288 5.66 12.91 -9.60
C SER A 288 5.52 11.85 -8.51
N GLN A 289 4.49 12.00 -7.69
CA GLN A 289 4.21 11.14 -6.57
C GLN A 289 2.79 10.64 -6.63
N ARG A 290 2.56 9.53 -5.95
CA ARG A 290 1.22 9.02 -5.68
C ARG A 290 1.12 8.67 -4.21
N CYS A 291 -0.08 8.68 -3.70
CA CYS A 291 -0.38 8.21 -2.36
C CYS A 291 -1.72 7.49 -2.33
N TRP A 292 -1.83 6.58 -1.37
CA TRP A 292 -3.06 5.88 -1.06
C TRP A 292 -3.36 6.17 0.40
N PHE A 293 -4.52 6.76 0.63
CA PHE A 293 -5.06 6.92 1.96
C PHE A 293 -6.13 5.85 2.13
N THR A 294 -5.95 4.97 3.12
CA THR A 294 -6.79 3.80 3.30
C THR A 294 -7.31 3.69 4.72
N ARG A 295 -8.50 3.14 4.90
CA ARG A 295 -8.98 2.68 6.20
C ARG A 295 -9.02 1.17 6.24
N TYR A 296 -8.34 0.59 7.23
CA TYR A 296 -8.39 -0.84 7.52
C TYR A 296 -9.46 -1.12 8.56
N GLU A 297 -10.26 -2.14 8.31
CA GLU A 297 -11.27 -2.64 9.24
C GLU A 297 -11.11 -4.15 9.41
N THR A 298 -11.29 -4.59 10.65
CA THR A 298 -11.27 -6.00 11.03
C THR A 298 -12.69 -6.43 11.36
N GLU A 299 -13.16 -7.52 10.76
CA GLU A 299 -14.45 -8.14 11.06
C GLU A 299 -14.23 -9.50 11.74
N PRO A 300 -14.19 -9.57 13.09
CA PRO A 300 -13.79 -10.77 13.83
C PRO A 300 -14.67 -12.00 13.58
N VAL A 301 -15.90 -11.78 13.11
CA VAL A 301 -16.90 -12.85 12.92
C VAL A 301 -16.94 -13.33 11.46
N ARG A 302 -16.29 -12.63 10.52
CA ARG A 302 -16.45 -12.88 9.07
C ARG A 302 -15.11 -13.01 8.36
N LYS A 303 -14.55 -14.22 8.37
CA LYS A 303 -13.39 -14.56 7.51
C LYS A 303 -13.80 -14.54 6.03
N ARG A 304 -13.06 -13.80 5.21
CA ARG A 304 -13.27 -13.68 3.76
C ARG A 304 -12.12 -14.33 3.02
N ASN A 305 -12.41 -14.99 1.90
CA ASN A 305 -11.36 -15.50 1.01
C ASN A 305 -10.52 -14.33 0.48
N ILE A 306 -9.21 -14.52 0.36
CA ILE A 306 -8.31 -13.49 -0.15
C ILE A 306 -8.67 -13.01 -1.55
N SER A 307 -9.29 -13.86 -2.39
CA SER A 307 -9.82 -13.44 -3.69
C SER A 307 -10.91 -12.37 -3.54
N THR A 308 -11.87 -12.58 -2.64
CA THR A 308 -12.94 -11.61 -2.35
C THR A 308 -12.38 -10.30 -1.77
N VAL A 309 -11.37 -10.37 -0.90
CA VAL A 309 -10.73 -9.16 -0.36
C VAL A 309 -9.99 -8.39 -1.47
N LEU A 310 -9.29 -9.09 -2.35
CA LEU A 310 -8.62 -8.49 -3.50
C LEU A 310 -9.62 -7.88 -4.49
N GLU A 311 -10.71 -8.57 -4.80
CA GLU A 311 -11.78 -8.04 -5.65
C GLU A 311 -12.35 -6.74 -5.08
N GLY A 312 -12.67 -6.72 -3.78
CA GLY A 312 -13.14 -5.52 -3.09
C GLY A 312 -12.12 -4.38 -3.15
N LEU A 313 -10.84 -4.67 -2.95
CA LEU A 313 -9.77 -3.68 -3.06
C LEU A 313 -9.64 -3.12 -4.48
N CYS A 314 -9.67 -3.97 -5.50
CA CYS A 314 -9.63 -3.54 -6.90
C CYS A 314 -10.87 -2.70 -7.27
N ARG A 315 -12.06 -3.08 -6.79
CA ARG A 315 -13.30 -2.32 -6.97
C ARG A 315 -13.20 -0.91 -6.35
N LEU A 316 -12.58 -0.77 -5.19
CA LEU A 316 -12.33 0.54 -4.59
C LEU A 316 -11.50 1.48 -5.47
N PHE A 317 -10.59 0.97 -6.32
CA PHE A 317 -9.88 1.81 -7.29
C PHE A 317 -10.76 2.21 -8.48
N ILE A 318 -11.67 1.35 -8.91
CA ILE A 318 -12.49 1.56 -10.12
C ILE A 318 -13.69 2.45 -9.82
N GLU A 319 -14.35 2.23 -8.68
CA GLU A 319 -15.60 2.89 -8.32
C GLU A 319 -15.39 4.24 -7.63
N ARG A 320 -14.17 4.53 -7.19
CA ARG A 320 -13.83 5.82 -6.58
C ARG A 320 -13.11 6.72 -7.59
N PRO A 321 -13.36 8.03 -7.56
CA PRO A 321 -12.66 8.94 -8.46
C PRO A 321 -11.16 8.93 -8.14
N PHE A 322 -10.36 8.81 -9.19
CA PHE A 322 -8.92 9.02 -9.11
C PHE A 322 -8.64 10.51 -9.01
N VAL A 323 -7.90 10.92 -7.97
CA VAL A 323 -7.65 12.34 -7.74
C VAL A 323 -6.29 12.72 -8.31
N TYR A 324 -6.27 13.70 -9.21
CA TYR A 324 -5.07 14.31 -9.71
C TYR A 324 -4.92 15.74 -9.15
N VAL A 325 -3.76 16.03 -8.55
CA VAL A 325 -3.40 17.39 -8.14
C VAL A 325 -2.27 17.91 -9.03
N ASP A 326 -2.59 18.94 -9.80
CA ASP A 326 -1.63 19.56 -10.72
C ASP A 326 -0.58 20.38 -9.98
N ARG A 327 0.34 21.00 -10.74
CA ARG A 327 1.46 21.77 -10.16
C ARG A 327 1.03 23.04 -9.44
N GLU A 328 -0.07 23.63 -9.87
CA GLU A 328 -0.64 24.84 -9.28
C GLU A 328 -1.52 24.51 -8.06
N GLY A 329 -1.71 23.22 -7.77
CA GLY A 329 -2.52 22.74 -6.65
C GLY A 329 -3.99 22.55 -6.99
N ASN A 330 -4.40 22.66 -8.27
CA ASN A 330 -5.78 22.41 -8.62
C ASN A 330 -6.06 20.90 -8.56
N ARG A 331 -7.20 20.57 -7.97
CA ARG A 331 -7.70 19.20 -7.85
C ARG A 331 -8.60 18.86 -9.04
N HIS A 332 -8.31 17.72 -9.64
CA HIS A 332 -9.07 17.14 -10.74
C HIS A 332 -9.54 15.75 -10.31
N ASN A 333 -10.84 15.51 -10.30
CA ASN A 333 -11.40 14.17 -10.04
C ASN A 333 -11.67 13.49 -11.38
N VAL A 334 -11.00 12.36 -11.63
CA VAL A 334 -11.20 11.54 -12.82
C VAL A 334 -12.11 10.37 -12.45
N ASP A 335 -13.33 10.36 -12.97
CA ASP A 335 -14.24 9.24 -12.81
C ASP A 335 -13.76 8.05 -13.64
N LEU A 336 -13.57 6.91 -12.98
CA LEU A 336 -13.12 5.67 -13.59
C LEU A 336 -14.27 4.68 -13.83
N SER A 337 -15.48 5.02 -13.37
CA SER A 337 -16.66 4.17 -13.54
C SER A 337 -17.07 4.05 -15.01
N GLY A 338 -17.47 2.85 -15.42
CA GLY A 338 -17.93 2.60 -16.79
C GLY A 338 -16.85 2.56 -17.86
N VAL A 339 -15.56 2.67 -17.50
CA VAL A 339 -14.44 2.48 -18.43
C VAL A 339 -14.38 1.00 -18.85
N THR A 340 -14.93 0.68 -20.02
CA THR A 340 -14.96 -0.68 -20.57
C THR A 340 -13.84 -0.90 -21.59
N SER A 341 -13.29 -2.12 -21.58
CA SER A 341 -12.11 -2.49 -22.37
C SER A 341 -12.42 -3.60 -23.38
N ASN A 342 -12.71 -3.20 -24.62
CA ASN A 342 -12.41 -4.05 -25.77
C ASN A 342 -11.14 -3.62 -26.52
N ARG A 343 -10.52 -2.48 -26.16
CA ARG A 343 -9.35 -1.91 -26.87
C ARG A 343 -8.01 -2.04 -26.15
N ILE A 344 -7.99 -2.48 -24.88
CA ILE A 344 -6.81 -2.35 -24.00
C ILE A 344 -5.98 -3.65 -23.90
N ASP A 345 -6.51 -4.78 -24.38
CA ASP A 345 -5.82 -6.09 -24.43
C ASP A 345 -4.48 -6.08 -25.19
N ASN A 346 -4.30 -5.10 -26.07
CA ASN A 346 -3.09 -4.94 -26.88
C ASN A 346 -2.03 -4.01 -26.25
N ASN A 347 -2.33 -3.36 -25.12
CA ASN A 347 -1.38 -2.46 -24.48
C ASN A 347 -0.17 -3.22 -23.98
N VAL A 348 0.99 -2.61 -24.19
CA VAL A 348 2.29 -3.18 -23.87
C VAL A 348 2.68 -2.75 -22.47
N ILE A 349 2.77 -3.71 -21.55
CA ILE A 349 3.19 -3.47 -20.17
C ILE A 349 4.72 -3.32 -20.10
N TRP A 350 5.44 -4.13 -20.88
CA TRP A 350 6.90 -4.10 -20.90
C TRP A 350 7.47 -4.56 -22.25
N SER A 351 8.54 -3.90 -22.72
CA SER A 351 9.12 -4.11 -24.07
C SER A 351 10.57 -4.58 -24.08
N ASN A 352 11.27 -4.60 -22.94
CA ASN A 352 12.68 -4.97 -22.88
C ASN A 352 12.86 -6.38 -22.29
N ARG A 353 13.23 -7.35 -23.14
CA ARG A 353 13.36 -8.77 -22.77
C ARG A 353 14.54 -9.06 -21.85
N ASP A 354 15.68 -8.40 -22.03
CA ASP A 354 16.93 -8.72 -21.30
C ASP A 354 16.83 -8.43 -19.80
N LEU A 355 15.87 -7.58 -19.47
CA LEU A 355 15.54 -7.16 -18.12
C LEU A 355 14.65 -8.18 -17.40
N TYR A 356 13.90 -8.99 -18.14
CA TYR A 356 13.05 -10.07 -17.63
C TYR A 356 13.86 -11.22 -17.03
N THR A 357 14.95 -11.60 -17.70
CA THR A 357 15.83 -12.70 -17.27
C THR A 357 16.74 -12.31 -16.11
N LYS A 358 17.06 -11.02 -16.00
CA LYS A 358 17.91 -10.48 -14.93
C LYS A 358 17.14 -10.15 -13.65
N PHE A 359 15.82 -10.10 -13.71
CA PHE A 359 14.99 -9.76 -12.55
C PHE A 359 15.00 -10.88 -11.52
N LYS A 360 15.34 -10.52 -10.28
CA LYS A 360 15.26 -11.39 -9.11
C LYS A 360 14.05 -10.96 -8.29
N ALA A 361 13.01 -11.79 -8.28
CA ALA A 361 11.81 -11.51 -7.51
C ALA A 361 12.13 -11.41 -6.01
N ARG A 362 11.42 -10.52 -5.32
CA ARG A 362 11.41 -10.47 -3.86
C ARG A 362 11.03 -11.85 -3.28
N LYS A 363 11.66 -12.20 -2.17
CA LYS A 363 11.23 -13.31 -1.31
C LYS A 363 10.60 -12.71 -0.07
N LEU A 364 9.34 -13.05 0.18
CA LEU A 364 8.71 -12.87 1.48
C LEU A 364 9.49 -13.72 2.48
N LYS A 365 10.13 -13.08 3.47
CA LYS A 365 10.67 -13.80 4.62
C LYS A 365 9.59 -13.74 5.72
N PRO A 366 9.21 -14.88 6.32
CA PRO A 366 8.48 -14.85 7.58
C PRO A 366 9.26 -13.97 8.55
N GLY A 367 8.59 -12.97 9.15
CA GLY A 367 9.21 -12.19 10.22
C GLY A 367 9.62 -13.12 11.34
N VAL A 368 10.77 -12.85 11.98
CA VAL A 368 11.16 -13.56 13.20
C VAL A 368 10.13 -13.23 14.26
N PHE A 369 9.38 -14.25 14.70
CA PHE A 369 8.55 -14.18 15.89
C PHE A 369 9.47 -13.93 17.08
N ILE A 370 9.28 -12.83 17.82
CA ILE A 370 9.59 -12.84 19.25
C ILE A 370 8.30 -13.32 19.89
N ARG A 371 8.28 -14.58 20.34
CA ARG A 371 7.10 -15.18 20.97
C ARG A 371 6.72 -14.36 22.21
N ARG A 372 5.41 -14.23 22.43
CA ARG A 372 4.79 -13.69 23.66
C ARG A 372 5.08 -14.51 24.92
N GLU A 373 5.81 -15.63 24.82
CA GLU A 373 5.97 -16.63 25.89
C GLU A 373 7.19 -16.40 26.80
N GLU A 374 7.94 -15.31 26.64
CA GLU A 374 9.09 -14.99 27.53
C GLU A 374 8.86 -13.72 28.35
N VAL A 375 7.67 -13.56 28.95
CA VAL A 375 7.49 -12.68 30.13
C VAL A 375 6.38 -13.27 31.00
N GLU A 376 6.73 -14.26 31.81
CA GLU A 376 6.11 -14.45 33.13
C GLU A 376 7.12 -14.05 34.20
#